data_AF-A0A821JN73-F1
#
_entry.id   AF-A0A821JN73-F1
#
_cell.length_a   1.000
_cell.length_b   1.000
_cell.length_c   1.000
_cell.angle_alpha   90.00
_cell.angle_beta   90.00
_cell.angle_gamma   90.00
#
_symmetry.space_group_name_H-M   'P 1'
#
loop_
_entity.id
_entity.type
_entity.pdbx_description
1 polymer ?
#
loop_
_entity_poly.entity_id
_entity_poly.type
_entity_poly.pdbx_seq_one_letter_code
_entity_poly.pdbx_strand_id
1 'polypeptide(L)'
;MEGDKCKSDCYRYDPKDNTWSRLAPMNAERSEIGIVYFSDRIYVFGGSTLSRCLSSCEVLTLSTNEWNMGPSMKESRRGCG
;
A
#
# COMPACT_ATOMS: atom_id res chain seq x y z
N MET A 1 -21.84 -9.20 5.89
CA MET A 1 -21.19 -8.14 5.09
C MET A 1 -19.96 -7.73 5.87
N GLU A 2 -18.79 -8.20 5.44
CA GLU A 2 -17.54 -7.90 6.12
C GLU A 2 -17.21 -6.44 5.85
N GLY A 3 -17.29 -5.59 6.89
CA GLY A 3 -16.99 -4.16 6.77
C GLY A 3 -15.56 -3.95 6.32
N ASP A 4 -15.28 -2.77 5.73
CA ASP A 4 -13.97 -2.36 5.23
C ASP A 4 -12.87 -2.59 6.27
N LYS A 5 -12.22 -3.75 6.18
CA LYS A 5 -11.06 -4.08 7.01
C LYS A 5 -9.83 -3.57 6.29
N CYS A 6 -8.99 -2.85 7.02
CA CYS A 6 -7.64 -2.54 6.59
C CYS A 6 -6.91 -3.84 6.27
N LYS A 7 -6.14 -3.85 5.17
CA LYS A 7 -5.36 -5.02 4.76
C LYS A 7 -3.93 -4.59 4.49
N SER A 8 -3.00 -5.52 4.69
CA SER A 8 -1.60 -5.35 4.29
C SER A 8 -1.24 -6.16 3.05
N ASP A 9 -2.15 -7.06 2.61
CA ASP A 9 -1.91 -7.89 1.44
C ASP A 9 -1.69 -7.05 0.17
N CYS A 10 -0.69 -7.43 -0.62
CA CYS A 10 -0.41 -6.84 -1.92
C CYS A 10 -0.40 -7.95 -2.97
N TYR A 11 -1.07 -7.72 -4.10
CA TYR A 11 -1.12 -8.67 -5.21
C TYR A 11 -0.74 -7.97 -6.50
N ARG A 12 -0.03 -8.70 -7.37
CA ARG A 12 0.29 -8.29 -8.74
C ARG A 12 -0.52 -9.10 -9.72
N TYR A 13 -1.19 -8.41 -10.63
CA TYR A 13 -1.86 -9.00 -11.77
C TYR A 13 -0.91 -9.06 -12.97
N ASP A 14 -0.81 -10.23 -13.60
CA ASP A 14 -0.17 -10.40 -14.90
C ASP A 14 -1.26 -10.53 -15.99
N PRO A 15 -1.42 -9.54 -16.89
CA PRO A 15 -2.44 -9.58 -17.93
C PRO A 15 -2.14 -10.59 -19.04
N LYS A 16 -0.89 -11.03 -19.21
CA LYS A 16 -0.52 -11.99 -20.25
C LYS A 16 -1.06 -13.37 -19.91
N ASP A 17 -0.91 -13.76 -18.64
CA ASP A 17 -1.30 -15.08 -18.14
C ASP A 17 -2.66 -15.05 -17.42
N ASN A 18 -3.25 -13.85 -17.26
CA ASN A 18 -4.48 -13.60 -16.51
C ASN A 18 -4.43 -14.19 -15.08
N THR A 19 -3.32 -13.97 -14.39
CA THR A 19 -3.10 -14.51 -13.05
C THR A 19 -2.82 -13.42 -12.03
N TRP A 20 -3.17 -13.70 -10.78
CA TRP A 20 -2.77 -12.92 -9.63
C TRP A 20 -1.66 -13.66 -8.89
N SER A 21 -0.61 -12.94 -8.53
CA SER A 21 0.49 -13.42 -7.71
C SER A 21 0.56 -12.58 -6.42
N ARG A 22 0.79 -13.23 -5.28
CA ARG A 22 0.94 -12.53 -4.00
C ARG A 22 2.33 -11.91 -3.92
N LEU A 23 2.40 -10.64 -3.58
CA LEU A 23 3.64 -9.92 -3.26
C LEU A 23 3.86 -9.91 -1.74
N ALA A 24 5.00 -9.38 -1.30
CA ALA A 24 5.19 -9.15 0.13
C ALA A 24 4.08 -8.23 0.68
N PRO A 25 3.58 -8.48 1.90
CA PRO A 25 2.61 -7.60 2.52
C PRO A 25 3.28 -6.29 2.98
N MET A 26 2.51 -5.21 3.03
CA MET A 26 2.92 -3.97 3.68
C MET A 26 3.23 -4.18 5.17
N ASN A 27 3.99 -3.27 5.77
CA ASN A 27 4.33 -3.28 7.19
C ASN A 27 3.13 -2.95 8.08
N ALA A 28 2.19 -2.14 7.58
CA ALA A 28 0.95 -1.84 8.29
C ALA A 28 -0.27 -2.10 7.40
N GLU A 29 -1.35 -2.58 8.02
CA GLU A 29 -2.65 -2.65 7.36
C GLU A 29 -3.20 -1.25 7.10
N ARG A 30 -3.74 -1.02 5.91
CA ARG A 30 -4.28 0.27 5.50
C ARG A 30 -5.55 0.10 4.66
N SER A 31 -6.40 1.12 4.65
CA SER A 31 -7.47 1.37 3.69
C SER A 31 -7.38 2.81 3.20
N GLU A 32 -8.10 3.15 2.13
CA GLU A 32 -8.21 4.53 1.62
C GLU A 32 -6.86 5.22 1.31
N ILE A 33 -5.89 4.43 0.84
CA ILE A 33 -4.51 4.85 0.56
C ILE A 33 -4.38 5.62 -0.76
N GLY A 34 -3.39 6.51 -0.84
CA GLY A 34 -2.88 7.02 -2.12
C GLY A 34 -1.70 6.18 -2.61
N ILE A 35 -1.62 5.92 -3.93
CA ILE A 35 -0.59 5.06 -4.53
C ILE A 35 0.05 5.75 -5.75
N VAL A 36 1.38 5.63 -5.89
CA VAL A 36 2.12 6.09 -7.08
C VAL A 36 3.19 5.06 -7.45
N TYR A 37 3.37 4.81 -8.75
CA TYR A 37 4.55 4.13 -9.28
C TYR A 37 5.60 5.15 -9.73
N PHE A 38 6.83 5.01 -9.25
CA PHE A 38 7.95 5.88 -9.63
C PHE A 38 9.28 5.16 -9.47
N SER A 39 10.16 5.26 -10.47
CA SER A 39 11.53 4.71 -10.44
C SER A 39 11.60 3.25 -9.96
N ASP A 40 10.78 2.39 -10.56
CA ASP A 40 10.68 0.95 -10.26
C ASP A 40 10.24 0.60 -8.83
N ARG A 41 9.51 1.52 -8.20
CA ARG A 41 8.99 1.38 -6.85
C ARG A 41 7.52 1.77 -6.80
N ILE A 42 6.77 1.11 -5.93
CA ILE A 42 5.40 1.50 -5.59
C ILE A 42 5.44 2.21 -4.24
N TYR A 43 4.93 3.43 -4.21
CA TYR A 43 4.80 4.23 -3.01
C TYR A 43 3.35 4.23 -2.57
N VAL A 44 3.13 3.93 -1.29
CA VAL A 44 1.83 4.00 -0.61
C VAL A 44 1.90 5.11 0.41
N PHE A 45 0.93 6.02 0.40
CA PHE A 45 0.88 7.19 1.26
C PHE A 45 -0.39 7.20 2.10
N GLY A 46 -0.21 7.42 3.40
CA GLY A 46 -1.31 7.64 4.33
C GLY A 46 -2.27 6.46 4.42
N GLY A 47 -3.56 6.74 4.21
CA GLY A 47 -4.67 5.84 4.44
C GLY A 47 -5.15 5.84 5.89
N SER A 48 -5.88 4.82 6.26
CA SER A 48 -6.34 4.62 7.63
C SER A 48 -6.20 3.18 8.11
N THR A 49 -5.95 3.03 9.41
CA THR A 49 -6.31 1.80 10.13
C THR A 49 -7.75 1.92 10.63
N LEU A 50 -8.28 0.87 11.28
CA LEU A 50 -9.59 0.92 11.95
C LEU A 50 -9.72 2.08 12.97
N SER A 51 -8.60 2.57 13.52
CA SER A 51 -8.59 3.53 14.63
C SER A 51 -7.97 4.89 14.30
N ARG A 52 -7.24 5.05 13.18
CA ARG A 52 -6.53 6.30 12.89
C ARG A 52 -6.29 6.56 11.41
N CYS A 53 -6.24 7.85 11.07
CA CYS A 53 -5.70 8.35 9.80
C CYS A 53 -4.17 8.38 9.85
N LEU A 54 -3.50 7.98 8.77
CA LEU A 54 -2.06 7.76 8.72
C LEU A 54 -1.38 8.86 7.89
N SER A 55 -0.19 9.27 8.33
CA SER A 55 0.71 10.13 7.56
C SER A 55 1.91 9.36 6.98
N SER A 56 2.16 8.15 7.47
CA SER A 56 3.31 7.33 7.08
C SER A 56 3.27 6.94 5.59
N CYS A 57 4.45 6.75 5.02
CA CYS A 57 4.64 6.23 3.68
C CYS A 57 5.33 4.86 3.72
N GLU A 58 4.96 3.97 2.82
CA GLU A 58 5.65 2.70 2.58
C GLU A 58 6.04 2.57 1.11
N VAL A 59 7.17 1.93 0.86
CA VAL A 59 7.76 1.80 -0.48
C VAL A 59 8.08 0.35 -0.77
N LEU A 60 7.45 -0.21 -1.80
CA LEU A 60 7.78 -1.51 -2.35
C LEU A 60 8.88 -1.36 -3.40
N THR A 61 9.98 -2.07 -3.22
CA THR A 61 10.97 -2.28 -4.29
C THR A 61 10.56 -3.52 -5.09
N LEU A 62 10.21 -3.38 -6.37
CA LEU A 62 9.69 -4.52 -7.15
C LEU A 62 10.76 -5.60 -7.38
N SER A 63 12.02 -5.21 -7.55
CA SER A 63 13.12 -6.14 -7.78
C SER A 63 13.42 -7.05 -6.59
N THR A 64 13.23 -6.58 -5.36
CA THR A 64 13.45 -7.37 -4.14
C THR A 64 12.15 -7.89 -3.53
N ASN A 65 11.00 -7.38 -3.97
CA ASN A 65 9.69 -7.66 -3.39
C ASN A 65 9.67 -7.39 -1.87
N GLU A 66 10.19 -6.23 -1.47
CA GLU A 66 10.27 -5.82 -0.06
C GLU A 66 9.66 -4.44 0.15
N TRP A 67 8.85 -4.33 1.20
CA TRP A 67 8.31 -3.08 1.71
C TRP A 67 9.24 -2.46 2.75
N ASN A 68 9.57 -1.19 2.57
CA ASN A 68 10.32 -0.41 3.53
C ASN A 68 9.55 0.86 3.90
N MET A 69 9.76 1.35 5.13
CA MET A 69 9.20 2.63 5.53
C MET A 69 9.87 3.77 4.76
N GLY A 70 9.05 4.61 4.13
CA GLY A 70 9.48 5.87 3.53
C GLY A 70 9.29 7.05 4.48
N PRO A 71 9.67 8.27 4.06
CA PRO A 71 9.40 9.49 4.82
C PRO A 71 7.89 9.72 5.01
N SER A 72 7.47 10.02 6.24
CA SER A 72 6.07 10.38 6.53
C SER A 72 5.69 11.73 5.92
N MET A 73 4.43 11.86 5.52
CA MET A 73 3.82 13.15 5.19
C MET A 73 3.73 14.04 6.43
N LYS A 74 3.66 15.35 6.21
CA LYS A 74 3.46 16.34 7.28
C LYS A 74 2.14 16.16 8.01
N GLU A 75 1.10 15.80 7.26
CA GLU A 75 -0.26 15.61 7.77
C GLU A 75 -0.77 14.23 7.39
N SER A 76 -1.58 13.64 8.27
CA SER A 76 -2.30 12.40 7.98
C SER A 76 -3.37 12.63 6.92
N ARG A 77 -3.51 11.68 5.98
CA ARG A 77 -4.50 11.75 4.90
C ARG A 77 -5.11 10.38 4.65
N ARG A 78 -6.42 10.34 4.39
CA ARG A 78 -7.19 9.18 3.94
C ARG A 78 -8.20 9.62 2.88
N GLY A 79 -8.75 8.68 2.11
CA GLY A 79 -9.72 8.95 1.06
C GLY A 79 -9.08 9.53 -0.21
N CYS A 80 -7.80 9.24 -0.45
CA CYS A 80 -7.11 9.67 -1.66
C CYS A 80 -7.37 8.68 -2.81
N GLY A 81 -8.55 8.77 -3.42
CA GLY A 81 -8.98 7.95 -4.55
C GLY A 81 -10.01 8.67 -5.41
#